data_AF-A0A9X4GJM7-F1
#
_entry.id   AF-A0A9X4GJM7-F1
#
_cell.length_a   1.000
_cell.length_b   1.000
_cell.length_c   1.000
_cell.angle_alpha   90.00
_cell.angle_beta   90.00
_cell.angle_gamma   90.00
#
_symmetry.space_group_name_H-M   'P 1'
#
loop_
_entity.id
_entity.type
_entity.pdbx_description
1 polymer ?
#
loop_
_entity_poly.entity_id
_entity_poly.type
_entity_poly.pdbx_seq_one_letter_code
_entity_poly.pdbx_strand_id
1 'polypeptide(L)'
;MSHAQWLVVVALAFVWGWLTADWRRDSLELAINTAAQVAGNESRKVMQGIASDSARALEDKLEALRDAQPREIRTEVLKPVFTNRCLSDEFVSMYNSAVAGTERALSGKPENTMRHAAAAPERGNR
;
A
#
# COMPACT_ATOMS: atom_id res chain seq x y z
N MET A 1 -32.44 -44.62 64.36
CA MET A 1 -32.58 -43.52 63.38
C MET A 1 -33.52 -43.99 62.30
N SER A 2 -34.55 -43.21 61.99
CA SER A 2 -35.52 -43.55 60.94
C SER A 2 -34.85 -43.54 59.56
N HIS A 3 -35.30 -44.38 58.63
CA HIS A 3 -34.81 -44.39 57.23
C HIS A 3 -34.85 -42.99 56.58
N ALA A 4 -35.82 -42.15 56.97
CA ALA A 4 -35.91 -40.77 56.52
C ALA A 4 -34.73 -39.90 57.00
N GLN A 5 -34.24 -40.08 58.23
CA GLN A 5 -33.05 -39.35 58.72
C GLN A 5 -31.79 -39.77 57.97
N TRP A 6 -31.68 -41.04 57.60
CA TRP A 6 -30.50 -41.54 56.89
C TRP A 6 -30.40 -40.94 55.48
N LEU A 7 -31.53 -40.82 54.77
CA LEU A 7 -31.58 -40.17 53.46
C LEU A 7 -31.18 -38.70 53.50
N VAL A 8 -31.59 -37.96 54.54
CA VAL A 8 -31.21 -36.55 54.72
C VAL A 8 -29.70 -36.41 54.92
N VAL A 9 -29.08 -37.29 55.71
CA VAL A 9 -27.63 -37.27 55.95
C VAL A 9 -26.85 -37.55 54.66
N VAL A 10 -27.29 -38.53 53.86
CA VAL A 10 -26.65 -38.83 52.57
C VAL A 10 -26.80 -37.66 51.59
N ALA A 11 -27.98 -37.04 51.53
CA ALA A 11 -28.20 -35.87 50.67
C ALA A 11 -27.29 -34.69 51.06
N LEU A 12 -27.13 -34.42 52.36
CA LEU A 12 -26.23 -33.36 52.85
C LEU A 12 -24.76 -33.66 52.53
N ALA A 13 -24.31 -34.90 52.73
CA ALA A 13 -22.95 -35.31 52.39
C ALA A 13 -22.68 -35.16 50.88
N PHE A 14 -23.67 -35.49 50.04
CA PHE A 14 -23.57 -35.35 48.59
C PHE A 14 -23.47 -33.87 48.16
N VAL A 15 -24.32 -32.99 48.72
CA VAL A 15 -24.29 -31.55 48.43
C VAL A 15 -22.96 -30.92 48.88
N TRP A 16 -22.45 -31.31 50.06
CA TRP A 16 -21.14 -30.84 50.51
C TRP A 16 -19.99 -31.36 49.65
N GLY A 17 -20.05 -32.62 49.21
CA GLY A 17 -19.08 -33.18 48.26
C GLY A 17 -19.08 -32.44 46.93
N TRP A 18 -20.26 -32.05 46.44
CA TRP A 18 -20.39 -31.27 45.21
C TRP A 18 -19.79 -29.87 45.35
N LEU A 19 -20.13 -29.16 46.43
CA LEU A 19 -19.69 -27.78 46.66
C LEU A 19 -18.17 -27.68 46.87
N THR A 20 -17.58 -28.64 47.58
CA THR A 20 -16.12 -28.73 47.75
C THR A 20 -15.39 -29.06 46.44
N ALA A 21 -15.99 -29.90 45.59
CA ALA A 21 -15.44 -30.20 44.27
C ALA A 21 -15.51 -28.97 43.34
N ASP A 22 -16.59 -28.20 43.42
CA ASP A 22 -16.80 -26.97 42.65
C ASP A 22 -15.76 -25.90 43.01
N TRP A 23 -15.57 -25.65 44.32
CA TRP A 23 -14.56 -24.71 44.81
C TRP A 23 -13.14 -25.11 44.41
N ARG A 24 -12.86 -26.41 44.34
CA ARG A 24 -11.56 -26.93 43.90
C ARG A 24 -11.34 -26.71 42.40
N ARG A 25 -12.39 -26.77 41.58
CA ARG A 25 -12.31 -26.46 40.14
C ARG A 25 -12.10 -24.97 39.92
N ASP A 26 -12.88 -24.12 40.57
CA ASP A 26 -12.77 -22.67 40.45
C ASP A 26 -11.38 -22.16 40.86
N SER A 27 -10.82 -22.71 41.93
CA SER A 27 -9.46 -22.36 42.38
C SER A 27 -8.38 -22.75 41.36
N LEU A 28 -8.54 -23.91 40.70
CA LEU A 28 -7.63 -24.39 39.66
C LEU A 28 -7.73 -23.54 38.40
N GLU A 29 -8.95 -23.21 37.98
CA GLU A 29 -9.20 -22.38 36.80
C GLU A 29 -8.67 -20.96 37.01
N LEU A 30 -8.85 -20.38 38.20
CA LEU A 30 -8.29 -19.07 38.53
C LEU A 30 -6.76 -19.09 38.53
N ALA A 31 -6.13 -20.14 39.06
CA ALA A 31 -4.67 -20.29 39.05
C ALA A 31 -4.12 -20.41 37.62
N ILE A 32 -4.78 -21.20 36.77
CA ILE A 32 -4.41 -21.37 35.35
C ILE A 32 -4.58 -20.05 34.58
N ASN A 33 -5.72 -19.38 34.75
CA ASN A 33 -5.98 -18.10 34.10
C ASN A 33 -4.98 -17.03 34.54
N THR A 34 -4.66 -16.97 35.84
CA THR A 34 -3.65 -16.03 36.37
C THR A 34 -2.27 -16.33 35.79
N ALA A 35 -1.87 -17.60 35.76
CA ALA A 35 -0.59 -18.01 35.17
C ALA A 35 -0.52 -17.69 33.68
N ALA A 36 -1.59 -17.96 32.93
CA ALA A 36 -1.71 -17.62 31.51
C ALA A 36 -1.66 -16.11 31.28
N GLN A 37 -2.30 -15.32 32.15
CA GLN A 37 -2.30 -13.86 32.05
C GLN A 37 -0.92 -13.25 32.35
N VAL A 38 -0.21 -13.78 33.36
CA VAL A 38 1.17 -13.36 33.66
C VAL A 38 2.11 -13.73 32.51
N ALA A 39 2.04 -14.97 32.01
CA ALA A 39 2.85 -15.41 30.86
C ALA A 39 2.53 -14.59 29.59
N GLY A 40 1.25 -14.28 29.35
CA GLY A 40 0.79 -13.44 28.25
C GLY A 40 1.29 -11.99 28.35
N ASN A 41 1.32 -11.42 29.56
CA ASN A 41 1.79 -10.07 29.77
C ASN A 41 3.31 -9.94 29.60
N GLU A 42 4.08 -10.89 30.14
CA GLU A 42 5.54 -10.92 29.97
C GLU A 42 5.94 -11.13 28.51
N SER A 43 5.31 -12.07 27.81
CA SER A 43 5.54 -12.27 26.37
C SER A 43 5.18 -11.03 25.55
N ARG A 44 4.08 -10.33 25.88
CA ARG A 44 3.71 -9.08 25.22
C ARG A 44 4.75 -7.98 25.44
N LYS A 45 5.26 -7.80 26.67
CA LYS A 45 6.32 -6.81 26.96
C LYS A 45 7.60 -7.12 26.17
N VAL A 46 8.00 -8.38 26.13
CA VAL A 46 9.18 -8.82 25.36
C VAL A 46 8.97 -8.55 23.87
N MET A 47 7.81 -8.92 23.31
CA MET A 47 7.50 -8.63 21.91
C MET A 47 7.44 -7.13 21.61
N GLN A 48 6.90 -6.31 22.51
CA GLN A 48 6.90 -4.85 22.36
C GLN A 48 8.31 -4.27 22.40
N GLY A 49 9.19 -4.79 23.27
CA GLY A 49 10.60 -4.42 23.32
C GLY A 49 11.32 -4.76 22.03
N ILE A 50 11.21 -6.01 21.57
CA ILE A 50 11.80 -6.48 20.30
C ILE A 50 11.28 -5.65 19.11
N ALA A 51 9.97 -5.39 19.06
CA ALA A 51 9.39 -4.57 18.01
C ALA A 51 9.96 -3.14 18.03
N SER A 52 10.05 -2.52 19.20
CA SER A 52 10.59 -1.16 19.36
C SER A 52 12.09 -1.09 18.99
N ASP A 53 12.88 -2.08 19.41
CA ASP A 53 14.31 -2.14 19.12
C ASP A 53 14.56 -2.43 17.64
N SER A 54 13.75 -3.29 17.02
CA SER A 54 13.79 -3.54 15.58
C SER A 54 13.41 -2.31 14.77
N ALA A 55 12.43 -1.52 15.24
CA ALA A 55 12.03 -0.25 14.62
C ALA A 55 13.17 0.77 14.68
N ARG A 56 13.81 0.95 15.84
CA ARG A 56 14.98 1.84 15.97
C ARG A 56 16.14 1.41 15.08
N ALA A 57 16.44 0.11 15.03
CA ALA A 57 17.49 -0.41 14.16
C ALA A 57 17.17 -0.22 12.67
N LEU A 58 15.88 -0.28 12.29
CA LEU A 58 15.44 -0.03 10.93
C LEU A 58 15.57 1.46 10.57
N GLU A 59 15.15 2.35 11.47
CA GLU A 59 15.31 3.80 11.32
C GLU A 59 16.78 4.20 11.17
N ASP A 60 17.66 3.65 12.01
CA ASP A 60 19.11 3.91 11.95
C ASP A 60 19.72 3.47 10.62
N LYS A 61 19.29 2.31 10.09
CA LYS A 61 19.71 1.86 8.75
C LYS A 61 19.15 2.73 7.63
N LEU A 62 17.90 3.18 7.75
CA LEU A 62 17.29 4.08 6.77
C LEU A 62 18.01 5.43 6.75
N GLU A 63 18.37 5.93 7.92
CA GLU A 63 19.14 7.15 8.11
C GLU A 63 20.54 7.02 7.49
N ALA A 64 21.26 5.94 7.79
CA ALA A 64 22.56 5.65 7.18
C ALA A 64 22.47 5.52 5.65
N LEU A 65 21.41 4.90 5.12
CA LEU A 65 21.18 4.82 3.68
C LEU A 65 20.80 6.17 3.05
N ARG A 66 20.07 7.03 3.78
CA ARG A 66 19.73 8.39 3.36
C ARG A 66 20.98 9.26 3.27
N ASP A 67 21.84 9.20 4.28
CA ASP A 67 23.08 9.97 4.33
C ASP A 67 24.14 9.42 3.36
N ALA A 68 24.17 8.10 3.16
CA ALA A 68 25.02 7.48 2.15
C ALA A 68 24.47 7.57 0.72
N GLN A 69 23.25 8.07 0.52
CA GLN A 69 22.70 8.27 -0.82
C GLN A 69 23.48 9.41 -1.49
N PRO A 70 24.28 9.15 -2.53
CA PRO A 70 25.01 10.20 -3.20
C PRO A 70 24.02 11.20 -3.80
N ARG A 71 24.03 12.41 -3.24
CA ARG A 71 23.24 13.58 -3.67
C ARG A 71 23.57 14.02 -5.11
N GLU A 72 24.68 13.50 -5.62
CA GLU A 72 25.09 13.63 -7.00
C GLU A 72 24.30 12.62 -7.81
N ILE A 73 23.17 13.10 -8.34
CA ILE A 73 22.50 12.49 -9.48
C ILE A 73 23.64 12.10 -10.43
N ARG A 74 23.89 10.80 -10.59
CA ARG A 74 24.51 10.27 -11.79
C ARG A 74 23.51 10.54 -12.90
N THR A 75 23.37 11.81 -13.25
CA THR A 75 23.17 12.18 -14.62
C THR A 75 24.38 11.54 -15.24
N GLU A 76 24.16 10.45 -15.96
CA GLU A 76 25.08 10.13 -17.02
C GLU A 76 25.35 11.48 -17.67
N VAL A 77 26.58 11.98 -17.54
CA VAL A 77 27.02 13.11 -18.33
C VAL A 77 26.82 12.59 -19.74
N LEU A 78 25.66 12.94 -20.32
CA LEU A 78 25.32 12.69 -21.70
C LEU A 78 26.52 13.27 -22.43
N LYS A 79 27.41 12.38 -22.86
CA LYS A 79 28.69 12.78 -23.44
C LYS A 79 28.32 13.81 -24.51
N PRO A 80 28.92 15.02 -24.51
CA PRO A 80 28.47 16.11 -25.38
C PRO A 80 28.61 15.80 -26.88
N VAL A 81 29.16 14.63 -27.21
CA VAL A 81 29.07 14.01 -28.53
C VAL A 81 27.61 13.80 -28.99
N PHE A 82 26.65 13.66 -28.05
CA PHE A 82 25.21 13.54 -28.36
C PHE A 82 24.41 14.84 -28.20
N THR A 83 25.04 15.95 -27.77
CA THR A 83 24.46 17.30 -27.88
C THR A 83 24.79 17.99 -29.21
N ASN A 84 25.28 17.24 -30.20
CA ASN A 84 25.19 17.68 -31.59
C ASN A 84 23.84 17.26 -32.14
N ARG A 85 23.07 18.23 -32.65
CA ARG A 85 21.79 18.02 -33.34
C ARG A 85 21.90 16.77 -34.22
N CYS A 86 21.16 15.71 -33.87
CA CYS A 86 21.27 14.42 -34.57
C CYS A 86 20.91 14.55 -36.06
N LEU A 87 20.13 15.57 -36.42
CA LEU A 87 19.76 15.95 -37.79
C LEU A 87 19.66 17.49 -37.85
N SER A 88 19.93 18.09 -39.03
CA SER A 88 19.74 19.52 -39.22
C SER A 88 18.24 19.88 -39.20
N ASP A 89 17.91 21.11 -38.76
CA ASP A 89 16.52 21.59 -38.76
C ASP A 89 15.91 21.55 -40.17
N GLU A 90 16.74 21.76 -41.20
CA GLU A 90 16.38 21.65 -42.61
C GLU A 90 15.98 20.22 -42.99
N PHE A 91 16.76 19.21 -42.56
CA PHE A 91 16.45 17.82 -42.83
C PHE A 91 15.14 17.40 -42.14
N VAL A 92 14.91 17.84 -40.91
CA VAL A 92 13.66 17.58 -40.17
C VAL A 92 12.46 18.22 -40.88
N SER A 93 12.61 19.46 -41.35
CA SER A 93 11.57 20.16 -42.11
C SER A 93 11.23 19.45 -43.43
N MET A 94 12.25 19.03 -44.18
CA MET A 94 12.09 18.30 -45.43
C MET A 94 11.48 16.91 -45.20
N TYR A 95 11.90 16.20 -44.16
CA TYR A 95 11.33 14.91 -43.82
C TYR A 95 9.85 15.03 -43.46
N ASN A 96 9.48 16.01 -42.62
CA ASN A 96 8.10 16.22 -42.23
C ASN A 96 7.20 16.60 -43.42
N SER A 97 7.71 17.39 -44.36
CA SER A 97 6.95 17.74 -45.58
C SER A 97 6.78 16.52 -46.50
N ALA A 98 7.82 15.68 -46.64
CA ALA A 98 7.75 14.44 -47.39
C ALA A 98 6.77 13.44 -46.76
N VAL A 99 6.79 13.28 -45.44
CA VAL A 99 5.85 12.42 -44.70
C VAL A 99 4.43 12.93 -44.89
N ALA A 100 4.16 14.24 -44.73
CA ALA A 100 2.82 14.79 -44.93
C ALA A 100 2.29 14.61 -46.37
N GLY A 101 3.18 14.66 -47.37
CA GLY A 101 2.83 14.33 -48.76
C GLY A 101 2.52 12.85 -48.95
N THR A 102 3.35 11.99 -48.36
CA THR A 102 3.25 10.53 -48.47
C THR A 102 2.03 9.98 -47.72
N GLU A 103 1.77 10.48 -46.51
CA GLU A 103 0.54 10.20 -45.76
C GLU A 103 -0.69 10.62 -46.56
N ARG A 104 -0.66 11.79 -47.22
CA ARG A 104 -1.79 12.25 -48.04
C ARG A 104 -2.03 11.35 -49.26
N ALA A 105 -0.95 10.88 -49.90
CA ALA A 105 -1.01 9.95 -51.02
C ALA A 105 -1.50 8.55 -50.60
N LEU A 106 -1.05 8.05 -49.44
CA LEU A 106 -1.41 6.72 -48.92
C LEU A 106 -2.75 6.69 -48.20
N SER A 107 -3.17 7.79 -47.56
CA SER A 107 -4.43 7.90 -46.80
C SER A 107 -5.65 8.13 -47.70
N GLY A 108 -5.48 8.35 -49.01
CA GLY A 108 -6.59 8.56 -49.95
C GLY A 108 -7.46 9.80 -49.65
N LYS A 109 -6.96 10.79 -48.90
CA LYS A 109 -7.74 11.96 -48.48
C LYS A 109 -7.82 12.97 -49.64
N PRO A 110 -9.01 13.27 -50.20
CA PRO A 110 -9.14 14.21 -51.31
C PRO A 110 -8.90 15.65 -50.86
N GLU A 111 -8.43 16.50 -51.79
CA GLU A 111 -8.22 17.93 -51.61
C GLU A 111 -9.47 18.59 -51.03
N ASN A 112 -9.34 19.32 -49.92
CA ASN A 112 -10.34 20.30 -49.54
C ASN A 112 -10.16 21.52 -50.46
N THR A 113 -10.74 21.45 -51.65
CA THR A 113 -10.95 22.64 -52.48
C THR A 113 -11.93 23.52 -51.73
N MET A 114 -11.40 24.54 -51.04
CA MET A 114 -12.25 25.64 -50.57
C MET A 114 -12.88 26.30 -51.80
N ARG A 115 -14.10 25.88 -52.12
CA ARG A 115 -14.94 26.48 -53.13
C ARG A 115 -15.23 27.90 -52.67
N HIS A 116 -14.68 28.89 -53.38
CA HIS A 116 -15.08 30.29 -53.25
C HIS A 116 -16.59 30.38 -53.50
N ALA A 117 -17.38 30.41 -52.42
CA ALA A 117 -18.76 30.86 -52.48
C ALA A 117 -18.73 32.38 -52.42
N ALA A 118 -18.99 32.98 -53.58
CA ALA A 118 -19.14 34.40 -53.79
C ALA A 118 -20.16 35.00 -52.81
N ALA A 119 -19.73 35.97 -52.00
CA ALA A 119 -20.60 37.03 -51.53
C ALA A 119 -20.42 38.21 -52.50
N ALA A 120 -21.38 38.37 -53.41
CA ALA A 120 -21.51 39.53 -54.29
C ALA A 120 -22.06 40.75 -53.48
N PRO A 121 -21.92 41.98 -53.99
CA PRO A 121 -21.52 43.17 -53.24
C PRO A 121 -22.67 43.98 -52.65
N GLU A 122 -22.46 44.60 -51.48
CA GLU A 122 -23.26 45.74 -51.03
C GLU A 122 -22.75 47.01 -51.72
N ARG A 123 -23.56 47.53 -52.63
CA ARG A 123 -23.40 48.81 -53.32
C ARG A 123 -24.50 49.74 -52.81
N GLY A 124 -24.14 50.79 -52.06
CA GLY A 124 -25.12 51.75 -51.54
C GLY A 124 -24.48 52.98 -50.89
N ASN A 125 -24.11 53.94 -51.73
CA ASN A 125 -23.43 55.21 -51.43
C ASN A 125 -24.38 56.28 -50.85
N ARG A 126 -24.00 56.95 -49.74
CA ARG A 126 -24.14 58.40 -49.55
C ARG A 126 -23.34 58.91 -48.35
#